data_AF-A0A6A6M8X5-F1
#
_entry.id   AF-A0A6A6M8X5-F1
#
_cell.length_a   1.000
_cell.length_b   1.000
_cell.length_c   1.000
_cell.angle_alpha   90.00
_cell.angle_beta   90.00
_cell.angle_gamma   90.00
#
_symmetry.space_group_name_H-M   'P 1'
#
loop_
_entity.id
_entity.type
_entity.pdbx_description
1 polymer ?
#
loop_
_entity_poly.entity_id
_entity_poly.type
_entity_poly.pdbx_seq_one_letter_code
_entity_poly.pdbx_strand_id
1 'polypeptide(L)'
;MQLKLVPGNSAGTVTAYYLSSKGSTWDEIDYEFLGNLSGDPYILHTTFTVDGTPIREFKNLESIGVPFPKNQPMRIYSSLWNADDWATRGGLVKTDWSHAPFTASYRNFNANACVWSNGASSCSKNSSASNNSKPWLSEELDTTSQERLKWVQKNYMIYNYCTDTKRFPQGLPPECSMS
;
A
#
# COMPACT_ATOMS: atom_id res chain seq x y z
N MET A 1 -1.69 -9.64 -7.94
CA MET A 1 -1.23 -8.85 -9.11
C MET A 1 0.27 -9.08 -9.26
N GLN A 2 0.77 -9.32 -10.47
CA GLN A 2 2.21 -9.27 -10.74
C GLN A 2 2.51 -8.01 -11.55
N LEU A 3 3.41 -7.18 -11.02
CA LEU A 3 3.80 -5.91 -11.61
C LEU A 3 5.28 -5.98 -12.00
N LYS A 4 5.58 -5.55 -13.23
CA LYS A 4 6.94 -5.23 -13.68
C LYS A 4 7.04 -3.72 -13.87
N LEU A 5 7.94 -3.09 -13.13
CA LEU A 5 8.18 -1.65 -13.13
C LEU A 5 8.89 -1.18 -14.41
N VAL A 6 8.94 0.14 -14.58
CA VAL A 6 9.62 0.80 -15.71
C VAL A 6 11.12 0.50 -15.64
N PRO A 7 11.74 -0.05 -16.71
CA PRO A 7 13.17 -0.32 -16.71
C PRO A 7 13.99 0.97 -16.99
N GLY A 8 15.27 0.95 -16.65
CA GLY A 8 16.18 2.07 -16.94
C GLY A 8 15.85 3.33 -16.13
N ASN A 9 15.96 4.49 -16.77
CA ASN A 9 15.67 5.76 -16.11
C ASN A 9 14.17 5.94 -15.97
N SER A 10 13.70 5.93 -14.73
CA SER A 10 12.29 6.06 -14.36
C SER A 10 12.07 7.25 -13.42
N ALA A 11 13.07 8.11 -13.24
CA ALA A 11 12.99 9.24 -12.33
C ALA A 11 11.78 10.14 -12.63
N GLY A 12 11.14 10.64 -11.59
CA GLY A 12 9.91 11.43 -11.63
C GLY A 12 8.64 10.62 -11.94
N THR A 13 8.72 9.33 -12.26
CA THR A 13 7.52 8.50 -12.51
C THR A 13 7.07 7.77 -11.25
N VAL A 14 5.76 7.58 -11.11
CA VAL A 14 5.13 6.75 -10.08
C VAL A 14 4.26 5.71 -10.75
N THR A 15 4.55 4.44 -10.46
CA THR A 15 3.65 3.32 -10.79
C THR A 15 2.84 3.02 -9.53
N ALA A 16 1.51 3.16 -9.59
CA ALA A 16 0.64 2.95 -8.44
C ALA A 16 -0.26 1.73 -8.64
N TYR A 17 -0.50 1.01 -7.54
CA TYR A 17 -1.53 -0.02 -7.40
C TYR A 17 -2.21 0.19 -6.06
N TYR A 18 -3.48 0.55 -6.07
CA TYR A 18 -4.15 1.03 -4.86
C TYR A 18 -5.62 0.63 -4.81
N LEU A 19 -6.18 0.67 -3.60
CA LEU A 19 -7.61 0.53 -3.37
C LEU A 19 -8.15 1.87 -2.89
N SER A 20 -9.27 2.32 -3.46
CA SER A 20 -9.89 3.59 -3.05
C SER A 20 -11.41 3.47 -3.01
N SER A 21 -12.04 4.05 -1.98
CA SER A 21 -13.50 4.18 -1.88
C SER A 21 -14.00 5.44 -2.59
N LYS A 22 -15.33 5.59 -2.72
CA LYS A 22 -15.93 6.81 -3.27
C LYS A 22 -16.37 7.74 -2.14
N GLY A 23 -16.22 9.05 -2.33
CA GLY A 23 -16.76 10.07 -1.43
C GLY A 23 -15.76 11.19 -1.18
N SER A 24 -16.15 12.18 -0.38
CA SER A 24 -15.27 13.29 0.03
C SER A 24 -14.33 12.94 1.19
N THR A 25 -14.61 11.85 1.89
CA THR A 25 -13.80 11.29 3.00
C THR A 25 -13.49 9.83 2.67
N TRP A 26 -12.85 9.61 1.52
CA TRP A 26 -12.59 8.26 1.03
C TRP A 26 -11.52 7.56 1.85
N ASP A 27 -11.59 6.23 1.85
CA ASP A 27 -10.57 5.35 2.39
C ASP A 27 -9.64 4.91 1.24
N GLU A 28 -8.34 4.84 1.50
CA GLU A 28 -7.34 4.49 0.49
C GLU A 28 -6.20 3.61 1.04
N ILE A 29 -5.73 2.68 0.22
CA ILE A 29 -4.59 1.79 0.52
C ILE A 29 -3.68 1.75 -0.70
N ASP A 30 -2.44 2.19 -0.53
CA ASP A 30 -1.52 2.42 -1.64
C ASP A 30 -0.34 1.44 -1.71
N TYR A 31 0.05 1.14 -2.94
CA TYR A 31 1.41 0.73 -3.31
C TYR A 31 1.88 1.70 -4.38
N GLU A 32 2.83 2.57 -4.03
CA GLU A 32 3.43 3.52 -4.97
C GLU A 32 4.91 3.19 -5.14
N PHE A 33 5.28 2.83 -6.36
CA PHE A 33 6.65 2.55 -6.75
C PHE A 33 7.25 3.81 -7.38
N LEU A 34 8.11 4.48 -6.62
CA LEU A 34 8.75 5.73 -7.02
C LEU A 34 9.99 5.40 -7.85
N GLY A 35 9.97 5.84 -9.11
CA GLY A 35 11.07 5.63 -10.04
C GLY A 35 12.33 6.38 -9.66
N ASN A 36 13.44 5.98 -10.26
CA ASN A 36 14.75 6.51 -9.97
C ASN A 36 15.65 6.52 -11.23
N LEU A 37 16.83 7.09 -11.09
CA LEU A 37 17.85 7.07 -12.14
C LEU A 37 18.28 5.64 -12.46
N SER A 38 18.76 5.41 -13.68
CA SER A 38 19.27 4.11 -14.10
C SER A 38 20.34 3.59 -13.14
N GLY A 39 20.12 2.40 -12.58
CA GLY A 39 21.05 1.76 -11.64
C GLY A 39 20.75 2.04 -10.16
N ASP A 40 19.93 3.06 -9.86
CA ASP A 40 19.48 3.35 -8.50
C ASP A 40 18.23 2.54 -8.12
N PRO A 41 18.05 2.21 -6.83
CA PRO A 41 16.91 1.41 -6.39
C PRO A 41 15.59 2.19 -6.48
N TYR A 42 14.52 1.47 -6.78
CA TYR A 42 13.15 1.95 -6.59
C TYR A 42 12.83 2.11 -5.11
N ILE A 43 11.96 3.06 -4.79
CA ILE A 43 11.36 3.21 -3.46
C ILE A 43 9.92 2.71 -3.54
N LEU A 44 9.51 1.88 -2.58
CA LEU A 44 8.13 1.47 -2.41
C LEU A 44 7.52 2.20 -1.20
N HIS A 45 6.47 2.97 -1.45
CA HIS A 45 5.62 3.57 -0.44
C HIS A 45 4.34 2.74 -0.30
N THR A 46 4.14 2.06 0.84
CA THR A 46 2.99 1.13 0.99
C THR A 46 2.71 0.72 2.44
N THR A 47 1.71 -0.16 2.62
CA THR A 47 1.08 -0.54 3.89
C THR A 47 0.97 -2.06 4.15
N PHE A 48 1.33 -2.99 3.24
CA PHE A 48 1.07 -4.44 3.49
C PHE A 48 2.16 -5.45 3.10
N THR A 49 2.17 -6.04 1.89
CA THR A 49 3.04 -7.20 1.56
C THR A 49 3.65 -7.14 0.15
N VAL A 50 4.86 -7.68 -0.01
CA VAL A 50 5.54 -7.88 -1.32
C VAL A 50 6.07 -9.31 -1.38
N ASP A 51 5.69 -10.07 -2.41
CA ASP A 51 6.11 -11.47 -2.62
C ASP A 51 5.91 -12.36 -1.36
N GLY A 52 4.77 -12.18 -0.68
CA GLY A 52 4.45 -12.90 0.55
C GLY A 52 5.22 -12.44 1.80
N THR A 53 6.06 -11.41 1.67
CA THR A 53 6.78 -10.79 2.80
C THR A 53 5.98 -9.60 3.32
N PRO A 54 5.59 -9.56 4.60
CA PRO A 54 5.02 -8.35 5.19
C PRO A 54 6.08 -7.26 5.28
N ILE A 55 5.71 -6.06 4.85
CA ILE A 55 6.58 -4.88 4.84
C ILE A 55 6.00 -3.72 5.65
N ARG A 56 4.68 -3.74 5.91
CA ARG A 56 4.00 -2.92 6.90
C ARG A 56 2.73 -3.63 7.38
N GLU A 57 2.29 -3.28 8.58
CA GLU A 57 1.01 -3.69 9.13
C GLU A 57 0.31 -2.44 9.65
N PHE A 58 -0.97 -2.28 9.33
CA PHE A 58 -1.83 -1.25 9.89
C PHE A 58 -3.04 -1.92 10.53
N LYS A 59 -3.09 -1.93 11.86
CA LYS A 59 -4.11 -2.65 12.63
C LYS A 59 -5.39 -1.83 12.76
N ASN A 60 -6.52 -2.52 12.91
CA ASN A 60 -7.75 -1.86 13.34
C ASN A 60 -7.59 -1.44 14.81
N LEU A 61 -7.42 -0.13 15.02
CA LEU A 61 -7.27 0.51 16.32
C LEU A 61 -8.41 1.51 16.59
N GLU A 62 -9.60 1.24 16.06
CA GLU A 62 -10.82 2.03 16.30
C GLU A 62 -11.09 2.21 17.80
N SER A 63 -10.71 1.24 18.64
CA SER A 63 -10.86 1.28 20.11
C SER A 63 -10.09 2.41 20.80
N ILE A 64 -9.04 2.93 20.16
CA ILE A 64 -8.27 4.09 20.63
C ILE A 64 -8.44 5.31 19.73
N GLY A 65 -9.48 5.32 18.88
CA GLY A 65 -9.87 6.46 18.05
C GLY A 65 -9.14 6.58 16.71
N VAL A 66 -8.39 5.56 16.27
CA VAL A 66 -7.74 5.57 14.94
C VAL A 66 -8.74 5.08 13.89
N PRO A 67 -9.05 5.88 12.84
CA PRO A 67 -9.91 5.45 11.75
C PRO A 67 -9.35 4.23 11.00
N PHE A 68 -10.23 3.34 10.53
CA PHE A 68 -9.84 2.14 9.80
C PHE A 68 -10.78 1.86 8.62
N PRO A 69 -10.26 1.46 7.44
CA PRO A 69 -11.06 1.19 6.25
C PRO A 69 -11.92 -0.09 6.42
N LYS A 70 -13.11 0.07 6.98
CA LYS A 70 -14.01 -1.05 7.35
C LYS A 70 -15.37 -1.00 6.66
N ASN A 71 -15.91 0.21 6.48
CA ASN A 71 -17.32 0.40 6.10
C ASN A 71 -17.48 0.92 4.67
N GLN A 72 -16.41 1.36 4.02
CA GLN A 72 -16.47 1.90 2.66
C GLN A 72 -15.98 0.86 1.65
N PRO A 73 -16.83 0.39 0.73
CA PRO A 73 -16.39 -0.53 -0.30
C PRO A 73 -15.41 0.16 -1.27
N MET A 74 -14.26 -0.46 -1.48
CA MET A 74 -13.19 0.06 -2.32
C MET A 74 -13.17 -0.61 -3.70
N ARG A 75 -12.60 0.09 -4.68
CA ARG A 75 -12.23 -0.46 -5.99
C ARG A 75 -10.71 -0.52 -6.09
N ILE A 76 -10.23 -1.47 -6.89
CA ILE A 76 -8.81 -1.59 -7.23
C ILE A 76 -8.53 -0.70 -8.42
N TYR A 77 -7.45 0.08 -8.34
CA TYR A 77 -6.96 0.97 -9.36
C TYR A 77 -5.48 0.69 -9.64
N SER A 78 -5.04 1.11 -10.82
CA SER A 78 -3.62 1.16 -11.15
C SER A 78 -3.36 2.27 -12.15
N SER A 79 -2.23 2.95 -12.00
CA SER A 79 -1.84 4.07 -12.85
C SER A 79 -0.32 4.14 -12.99
N LEU A 80 0.13 4.77 -14.07
CA LEU A 80 1.51 5.22 -14.26
C LEU A 80 1.44 6.71 -14.60
N TRP A 81 2.10 7.56 -13.82
CA TRP A 81 2.00 9.01 -13.97
C TRP A 81 3.31 9.72 -13.57
N ASN A 82 3.43 10.99 -13.96
CA ASN A 82 4.55 11.85 -13.59
C ASN A 82 4.25 12.60 -12.29
N ALA A 83 5.18 12.56 -11.35
CA ALA A 83 5.10 13.12 -10.01
C ALA A 83 6.40 13.86 -9.66
N ASP A 84 6.87 14.69 -10.59
CA ASP A 84 8.16 15.39 -10.52
C ASP A 84 8.40 16.16 -9.22
N ASP A 85 7.35 16.63 -8.58
CA ASP A 85 7.44 17.48 -7.40
C ASP A 85 7.88 16.72 -6.14
N TRP A 86 7.84 15.38 -6.15
CA TRP A 86 8.16 14.60 -4.94
C TRP A 86 8.74 13.20 -5.17
N ALA A 87 8.50 12.54 -6.31
CA ALA A 87 8.75 11.11 -6.47
C ALA A 87 10.23 10.71 -6.30
N THR A 88 11.15 11.37 -7.00
CA THR A 88 12.57 10.97 -6.98
C THR A 88 13.39 11.95 -6.17
N ARG A 89 14.06 11.45 -5.12
CA ARG A 89 14.86 12.24 -4.17
C ARG A 89 14.09 13.44 -3.61
N GLY A 90 12.81 13.24 -3.26
CA GLY A 90 11.95 14.31 -2.75
C GLY A 90 11.66 15.42 -3.77
N GLY A 91 11.67 15.09 -5.06
CA GLY A 91 11.37 16.02 -6.16
C GLY A 91 12.57 16.75 -6.75
N LEU A 92 13.78 16.44 -6.31
CA LEU A 92 15.02 17.06 -6.82
C LEU A 92 15.40 16.55 -8.22
N VAL A 93 14.98 15.34 -8.59
CA VAL A 93 15.24 14.76 -9.91
C VAL A 93 13.92 14.67 -10.67
N LYS A 94 13.90 15.30 -11.85
CA LYS A 94 12.73 15.42 -12.73
C LYS A 94 12.74 14.33 -13.80
N THR A 95 11.58 14.04 -14.37
CA THR A 95 11.47 13.10 -15.50
C THR A 95 12.22 13.62 -16.72
N ASP A 96 13.12 12.79 -17.23
CA ASP A 96 13.74 12.99 -18.53
C ASP A 96 12.87 12.36 -19.62
N TRP A 97 12.03 13.19 -20.23
CA TRP A 97 11.09 12.76 -21.27
C TRP A 97 11.75 12.21 -22.54
N SER A 98 13.07 12.38 -22.73
CA SER A 98 13.79 11.73 -23.84
C SER A 98 13.85 10.20 -23.72
N HIS A 99 13.61 9.67 -22.52
CA HIS A 99 13.53 8.22 -22.24
C HIS A 99 12.12 7.64 -22.41
N ALA A 100 11.14 8.44 -22.84
CA ALA A 100 9.79 7.97 -23.11
C ALA A 100 9.75 7.01 -24.32
N PRO A 101 8.82 6.03 -24.35
CA PRO A 101 7.73 5.82 -23.41
C PRO A 101 8.15 5.03 -22.15
N PHE A 102 7.70 5.51 -20.99
CA PHE A 102 7.78 4.76 -19.73
C PHE A 102 6.69 3.69 -19.70
N THR A 103 7.08 2.42 -19.52
CA THR A 103 6.15 1.29 -19.62
C THR A 103 6.21 0.41 -18.36
N ALA A 104 5.11 0.37 -17.62
CA ALA A 104 4.85 -0.61 -16.57
C ALA A 104 3.97 -1.74 -17.14
N SER A 105 4.24 -2.99 -16.75
CA SER A 105 3.50 -4.16 -17.24
C SER A 105 2.82 -4.92 -16.10
N TYR A 106 1.58 -5.35 -16.34
CA TYR A 106 0.74 -6.01 -15.35
C TYR A 106 0.27 -7.35 -15.89
N ARG A 107 0.24 -8.38 -15.02
CA ARG A 107 -0.33 -9.68 -15.35
C ARG A 107 -0.89 -10.37 -14.12
N ASN A 108 -1.59 -11.48 -14.34
CA ASN A 108 -2.14 -12.32 -13.28
C ASN A 108 -3.03 -11.50 -12.33
N PHE A 109 -3.98 -10.77 -12.92
CA PHE A 109 -5.06 -10.09 -12.18
C PHE A 109 -5.88 -11.17 -11.46
N ASN A 110 -5.80 -11.19 -10.14
CA ASN A 110 -6.53 -12.12 -9.30
C ASN A 110 -7.10 -11.32 -8.13
N ALA A 111 -8.41 -11.45 -7.91
CA ALA A 111 -9.11 -10.82 -6.80
C ALA A 111 -9.97 -11.88 -6.09
N ASN A 112 -9.57 -12.24 -4.87
CA ASN A 112 -10.41 -12.97 -3.93
C ASN A 112 -10.97 -11.99 -2.90
N ALA A 113 -12.13 -11.42 -3.19
CA ALA A 113 -12.69 -10.31 -2.42
C ALA A 113 -14.16 -10.54 -2.01
N CYS A 114 -14.63 -9.74 -1.07
CA CYS A 114 -16.05 -9.55 -0.81
C CYS A 114 -16.59 -8.50 -1.79
N VAL A 115 -17.49 -8.88 -2.69
CA VAL A 115 -18.04 -7.98 -3.70
C VAL A 115 -19.24 -7.26 -3.11
N TRP A 116 -19.23 -5.93 -3.20
CA TRP A 116 -20.37 -5.11 -2.78
C TRP A 116 -21.31 -4.88 -3.96
N SER A 117 -22.56 -5.33 -3.83
CA SER A 117 -23.60 -5.14 -4.85
C SER A 117 -24.97 -4.92 -4.18
N ASN A 118 -25.82 -4.08 -4.78
CA ASN A 118 -27.18 -3.81 -4.29
C ASN A 118 -27.27 -3.47 -2.79
N GLY A 119 -26.28 -2.72 -2.27
CA GLY A 119 -26.25 -2.30 -0.86
C GLY A 119 -25.78 -3.37 0.14
N ALA A 120 -25.34 -4.54 -0.32
CA ALA A 120 -24.86 -5.62 0.54
C ALA A 120 -23.50 -6.16 0.10
N SER A 121 -22.74 -6.67 1.07
CA SER A 121 -21.50 -7.42 0.82
C SER A 121 -21.83 -8.87 0.52
N SER A 122 -21.09 -9.48 -0.42
CA SER A 122 -21.14 -10.93 -0.65
C SER A 122 -20.55 -11.75 0.50
N CYS A 123 -19.86 -11.11 1.44
CA CYS A 123 -19.40 -11.76 2.68
C CYS A 123 -20.50 -11.65 3.74
N SER A 124 -20.96 -12.81 4.24
CA SER A 124 -22.03 -12.90 5.23
C SER A 124 -21.57 -12.46 6.62
N LYS A 125 -22.46 -11.79 7.37
CA LYS A 125 -22.25 -11.42 8.78
C LYS A 125 -22.59 -12.56 9.76
N ASN A 126 -23.30 -13.59 9.31
CA ASN A 126 -23.76 -14.72 10.12
C ASN A 126 -23.09 -16.03 9.70
N SER A 127 -21.94 -16.34 10.29
CA SER A 127 -21.32 -17.66 10.19
C SER A 127 -21.89 -18.59 11.27
N SER A 128 -23.11 -19.06 11.07
CA SER A 128 -23.55 -20.33 11.65
C SER A 128 -23.71 -21.31 10.49
N ALA A 129 -22.68 -22.13 10.29
CA ALA A 129 -22.68 -23.33 9.45
C ALA A 129 -22.96 -23.17 7.93
N SER A 130 -22.10 -22.47 7.18
CA SER A 130 -21.90 -22.82 5.76
C SER A 130 -20.43 -22.72 5.37
N ASN A 131 -19.98 -23.64 4.51
CA ASN A 131 -18.60 -23.93 4.05
C ASN A 131 -17.86 -22.77 3.32
N ASN A 132 -18.20 -21.51 3.59
CA ASN A 132 -17.67 -20.30 2.95
C ASN A 132 -16.88 -19.40 3.93
N SER A 133 -16.28 -19.96 4.98
CA SER A 133 -15.34 -19.21 5.82
C SER A 133 -14.16 -18.76 4.96
N LYS A 134 -14.03 -17.46 4.66
CA LYS A 134 -12.88 -16.89 3.97
C LYS A 134 -11.75 -16.69 4.99
N PRO A 135 -10.72 -17.57 5.03
CA PRO A 135 -9.74 -17.56 6.14
C PRO A 135 -8.96 -16.24 6.22
N TRP A 136 -8.73 -15.60 5.07
CA TRP A 136 -8.02 -14.32 4.96
C TRP A 136 -8.73 -13.15 5.66
N LEU A 137 -10.04 -13.26 5.97
CA LEU A 137 -10.80 -12.17 6.60
C LEU A 137 -10.46 -12.01 8.09
N SER A 138 -9.96 -13.08 8.70
CA SER A 138 -9.54 -13.14 10.10
C SER A 138 -8.04 -13.45 10.24
N GLU A 139 -7.27 -13.20 9.19
CA GLU A 139 -5.85 -13.49 9.16
C GLU A 139 -5.09 -12.41 9.92
N GLU A 140 -4.17 -12.84 10.77
CA GLU A 140 -3.23 -12.00 11.51
C GLU A 140 -1.81 -12.47 11.20
N LEU A 141 -0.83 -11.57 11.30
CA LEU A 141 0.57 -11.95 11.12
C LEU A 141 1.00 -12.91 12.24
N ASP A 142 1.42 -14.11 11.86
CA ASP A 142 2.07 -15.04 12.77
C ASP A 142 3.44 -14.52 13.24
N THR A 143 4.01 -15.17 14.26
CA THR A 143 5.29 -14.76 14.86
C THR A 143 6.43 -14.67 13.84
N THR A 144 6.50 -15.65 12.92
CA THR A 144 7.51 -15.69 11.85
C THR A 144 7.38 -14.48 10.90
N SER A 145 6.14 -14.15 10.54
CA SER A 145 5.81 -13.02 9.67
C SER A 145 6.12 -11.69 10.34
N GLN A 146 5.88 -11.57 11.64
CA GLN A 146 6.25 -10.40 12.44
C GLN A 146 7.78 -10.22 12.54
N GLU A 147 8.53 -11.31 12.74
CA GLU A 147 10.01 -11.25 12.73
C GLU A 147 10.54 -10.83 11.37
N ARG A 148 9.93 -11.35 10.29
CA ARG A 148 10.29 -10.97 8.92
C ARG A 148 9.97 -9.51 8.63
N LEU A 149 8.81 -9.02 9.09
CA LEU A 149 8.45 -7.60 9.01
C LEU A 149 9.51 -6.71 9.70
N LYS A 150 9.89 -7.06 10.94
CA LYS A 150 10.94 -6.34 11.69
C LYS A 150 12.28 -6.36 10.96
N TRP A 151 12.65 -7.49 10.34
CA TRP A 151 13.86 -7.58 9.54
C TRP A 151 13.80 -6.68 8.30
N VAL A 152 12.68 -6.65 7.59
CA VAL A 152 12.50 -5.73 6.45
C VAL A 152 12.61 -4.28 6.90
N GLN A 153 11.90 -3.91 7.96
CA GLN A 153 11.94 -2.56 8.52
C GLN A 153 13.37 -2.17 8.92
N LYS A 154 14.13 -3.07 9.53
CA LYS A 154 15.51 -2.80 9.95
C LYS A 154 16.47 -2.61 8.77
N ASN A 155 16.30 -3.34 7.67
CA ASN A 155 17.29 -3.39 6.59
C ASN A 155 16.93 -2.54 5.36
N TYR A 156 15.64 -2.25 5.13
CA TYR A 156 15.17 -1.63 3.88
C TYR A 156 14.30 -0.39 4.08
N MET A 157 13.80 -0.11 5.29
CA MET A 157 12.95 1.07 5.53
C MET A 157 13.81 2.32 5.61
N ILE A 158 13.59 3.24 4.67
CA ILE A 158 14.31 4.51 4.58
C ILE A 158 13.52 5.70 5.15
N TYR A 159 12.21 5.53 5.35
CA TYR A 159 11.33 6.53 5.92
C TYR A 159 10.22 5.84 6.73
N ASN A 160 9.91 6.40 7.90
CA ASN A 160 8.78 5.99 8.71
C ASN A 160 8.17 7.21 9.41
N TYR A 161 6.93 7.52 9.06
CA TYR A 161 6.17 8.64 9.64
C TYR A 161 6.01 8.50 11.17
N CYS A 162 5.97 7.27 11.69
CA CYS A 162 5.93 6.99 13.14
C CYS A 162 7.20 7.38 13.89
N THR A 163 8.27 7.75 13.19
CA THR A 163 9.51 8.25 13.80
C THR A 163 9.83 9.70 13.38
N ASP A 164 8.96 10.31 12.57
CA ASP A 164 9.16 11.64 12.01
C ASP A 164 8.62 12.73 12.94
N THR A 165 9.40 13.07 13.95
CA THR A 165 9.04 14.11 14.94
C THR A 165 9.00 15.51 14.34
N LYS A 166 9.62 15.74 13.18
CA LYS A 166 9.54 17.03 12.47
C LYS A 166 8.17 17.21 11.82
N ARG A 167 7.64 16.14 11.22
CA ARG A 167 6.29 16.14 10.65
C ARG A 167 5.21 16.17 11.72
N PHE A 168 5.45 15.53 12.86
CA PHE A 168 4.51 15.44 13.99
C PHE A 168 5.07 16.09 15.26
N PRO A 169 5.23 17.43 15.29
CA PRO A 169 5.83 18.12 16.44
C PRO A 169 4.94 18.10 17.69
N GLN A 170 3.63 17.83 17.54
CA GLN A 170 2.64 17.79 18.63
C GLN A 170 2.42 16.39 19.21
N GLY A 171 3.20 15.40 18.77
CA GLY A 171 3.03 14.01 19.15
C GLY A 171 2.75 13.12 17.94
N LEU A 172 3.29 11.91 18.01
CA LEU A 172 3.17 10.91 16.94
C LEU A 172 1.73 10.36 16.86
N PRO A 173 1.29 9.91 15.67
CA PRO A 173 -0.01 9.29 15.51
C PRO A 173 -0.23 8.10 16.48
N PRO A 174 -1.43 7.92 17.08
CA PRO A 174 -1.66 6.93 18.13
C PRO A 174 -1.34 5.48 17.70
N GLU A 175 -1.56 5.13 16.44
CA GLU A 175 -1.28 3.80 15.90
C GLU A 175 0.21 3.43 15.95
N CYS A 176 1.10 4.42 15.97
CA CYS A 176 2.55 4.23 16.01
C CYS A 176 3.04 3.63 17.34
N SER A 177 2.25 3.74 18.41
CA SER A 177 2.60 3.17 19.72
C SER A 177 2.30 1.68 19.83
N MET A 178 1.55 1.12 18.87
CA MET A 178 1.05 -0.26 18.87
C MET A 178 1.67 -1.13 17.74
N SER A 179 2.67 -0.58 17.05
CA SER A 179 3.36 -1.17 15.89
C SER A 179 4.77 -1.67 16.20
#